data_AF-A0ABD6ES78-F1
#
_entry.id   AF-A0ABD6ES78-F1
#
_cell.length_a   1.000
_cell.length_b   1.000
_cell.length_c   1.000
_cell.angle_alpha   90.00
_cell.angle_beta   90.00
_cell.angle_gamma   90.00
#
_symmetry.space_group_name_H-M   'P 1'
#
loop_
_entity.id
_entity.type
_entity.pdbx_description
1 polymer ?
#
loop_
_entity_poly.entity_id
_entity_poly.type
_entity_poly.pdbx_seq_one_letter_code
_entity_poly.pdbx_strand_id
1 'polypeptide(L)'
;MGGVQSRPPKLENLLELDGWLDKYQNEICRRYSVYLEFCKKIEECGGWEEFTTSYRRFGVTVMHDNSVRCFEWAPGAEALSLVGDFNNWNHESHPYRRLEYGKWELVIPPKPDGSCPIEHGSIIKV
;
A
#
# COMPACT_ATOMS: atom_id res chain seq x y z
N MET A 1 5.05 3.63 30.05
CA MET A 1 5.40 5.07 30.14
C MET A 1 4.35 5.83 29.35
N GLY A 2 3.55 6.66 30.03
CA GLY A 2 2.44 7.38 29.40
C GLY A 2 2.96 8.52 28.53
N GLY A 3 2.78 8.41 27.21
CA GLY A 3 3.05 9.52 26.30
C GLY A 3 2.16 10.71 26.61
N VAL A 4 2.63 11.92 26.31
CA VAL A 4 1.85 13.15 26.48
C VAL A 4 0.57 13.05 25.65
N GLN A 5 -0.57 13.08 26.32
CA GLN A 5 -1.87 12.89 25.69
C GLN A 5 -2.34 14.21 25.06
N SER A 6 -2.62 14.18 23.76
CA SER A 6 -3.13 15.32 22.99
C SER A 6 -4.65 15.40 23.07
N ARG A 7 -5.19 16.60 23.33
CA ARG A 7 -6.64 16.86 23.36
C ARG A 7 -7.12 17.20 21.94
N PRO A 8 -8.24 16.61 21.45
CA PRO A 8 -8.84 17.00 20.19
C PRO A 8 -9.23 18.47 20.18
N PRO A 9 -9.11 19.17 19.03
CA PRO A 9 -9.61 20.53 18.91
C PRO A 9 -11.13 20.52 19.07
N LYS A 10 -11.67 21.47 19.85
CA LYS A 10 -13.12 21.63 20.09
C LYS A 10 -13.79 20.36 20.65
N LEU A 11 -13.11 19.63 21.53
CA LEU A 11 -13.70 18.47 22.20
C LEU A 11 -14.98 18.86 22.96
N GLU A 12 -15.00 20.07 23.53
CA GLU A 12 -16.11 20.62 24.28
C GLU A 12 -17.41 20.62 23.44
N ASN A 13 -17.35 20.98 22.16
CA ASN A 13 -18.50 20.96 21.26
C ASN A 13 -19.10 19.55 21.12
N LEU A 14 -18.26 18.50 21.12
CA LEU A 14 -18.73 17.11 21.04
C LEU A 14 -19.41 16.69 22.34
N LEU A 15 -18.90 17.12 23.50
CA LEU A 15 -19.46 16.79 24.80
C LEU A 15 -20.76 17.56 25.08
N GLU A 16 -20.86 18.80 24.58
CA GLU A 16 -22.11 19.57 24.60
C GLU A 16 -23.18 18.94 23.71
N LEU A 17 -22.79 18.45 22.53
CA LEU A 17 -23.69 17.75 21.62
C LEU A 17 -24.18 16.42 22.21
N ASP A 18 -23.30 15.68 22.88
CA ASP A 18 -23.63 14.42 23.55
C ASP A 18 -22.90 14.28 24.91
N GLY A 19 -23.61 14.65 25.97
CA GLY A 19 -23.10 14.59 27.35
C GLY A 19 -22.79 13.18 27.85
N TRP A 20 -23.28 12.12 27.21
CA TRP A 20 -22.93 10.74 27.59
C TRP A 20 -21.44 10.43 27.36
N LEU A 21 -20.78 11.22 26.51
CA LEU A 21 -19.36 11.07 26.19
C LEU A 21 -18.41 11.66 27.24
N ASP A 22 -18.91 12.45 28.20
CA ASP A 22 -18.09 13.14 29.20
C ASP A 22 -17.18 12.17 29.98
N LYS A 23 -17.74 11.04 30.41
CA LYS A 23 -17.02 9.97 31.12
C LYS A 23 -15.95 9.25 30.28
N TYR A 24 -15.92 9.49 28.97
CA TYR A 24 -15.00 8.86 28.02
C TYR A 24 -13.98 9.83 27.41
N GLN A 25 -13.93 11.08 27.86
CA GLN A 25 -12.98 12.10 27.36
C GLN A 25 -11.54 11.61 27.29
N ASN A 26 -11.09 10.87 28.31
CA ASN A 26 -9.74 10.30 28.33
C ASN A 26 -9.51 9.32 27.17
N GLU A 27 -10.49 8.49 26.83
CA GLU A 27 -10.35 7.57 25.69
C GLU A 27 -10.39 8.34 24.36
N ILE A 28 -11.21 9.38 24.26
CA ILE A 28 -11.27 10.24 23.06
C ILE A 28 -9.92 10.93 22.82
N CYS A 29 -9.33 11.53 23.86
CA CYS A 29 -7.99 12.14 23.77
C CYS A 29 -6.91 11.10 23.45
N ARG A 30 -7.03 9.87 23.97
CA ARG A 30 -6.07 8.80 23.66
C ARG A 30 -6.12 8.42 22.19
N ARG A 31 -7.32 8.22 21.63
CA ARG A 31 -7.53 7.92 20.21
C ARG A 31 -7.02 9.05 19.31
N TYR A 32 -7.26 10.30 19.69
CA TYR A 32 -6.75 11.45 18.95
C TYR A 32 -5.22 11.53 18.97
N SER A 33 -4.60 11.20 20.09
CA SER A 33 -3.13 11.11 20.18
C SER A 33 -2.57 10.03 19.25
N VAL A 34 -3.20 8.85 19.21
CA VAL A 34 -2.85 7.77 18.27
C VAL A 34 -3.04 8.23 16.82
N TYR A 35 -4.15 8.90 16.51
CA TYR A 35 -4.40 9.48 15.19
C TYR A 35 -3.26 10.43 14.78
N LEU A 36 -2.89 11.39 15.63
CA LEU A 36 -1.81 12.34 15.35
C LEU A 36 -0.46 11.64 15.14
N GLU A 37 -0.17 10.60 15.93
CA GLU A 37 1.03 9.78 15.76
C GLU A 37 1.06 9.12 14.36
N PHE A 38 -0.06 8.54 13.92
CA PHE A 38 -0.15 7.95 12.59
C PHE A 38 -0.10 8.99 11.47
N CYS A 39 -0.73 10.16 11.64
CA CYS A 39 -0.56 11.27 10.70
C CYS A 39 0.92 11.63 10.54
N LYS A 40 1.65 11.79 11.65
CA LYS A 40 3.08 12.07 11.62
C LYS A 40 3.88 10.98 10.89
N LYS A 41 3.59 9.71 11.17
CA LYS A 41 4.23 8.58 10.47
C LYS A 41 3.97 8.59 8.95
N ILE A 42 2.76 8.95 8.53
CA ILE A 42 2.41 9.08 7.11
C ILE A 42 3.20 10.23 6.46
N GLU A 43 3.29 11.38 7.13
CA GLU A 43 4.11 12.50 6.64
C GLU A 43 5.59 12.12 6.50
N GLU A 44 6.15 11.38 7.48
CA GLU A 44 7.52 10.87 7.43
C GLU A 44 7.74 9.84 6.30
N CYS A 45 6.67 9.18 5.82
CA CYS A 45 6.71 8.23 4.70
C CYS A 45 6.51 8.87 3.31
N GLY A 46 6.64 10.20 3.21
CA GLY A 46 6.50 10.94 1.96
C GLY A 46 5.16 11.67 1.80
N GLY A 47 4.34 11.73 2.86
CA GLY A 47 3.09 12.49 2.88
C GLY A 47 1.87 11.72 2.37
N TRP A 48 0.71 12.34 2.55
CA TRP A 48 -0.58 11.74 2.20
C TRP A 48 -0.71 11.39 0.72
N GLU A 49 -0.19 12.23 -0.18
CA GLU A 49 -0.30 11.97 -1.62
C GLU A 49 0.43 10.69 -2.01
N GLU A 50 1.70 10.54 -1.61
CA GLU A 50 2.47 9.32 -1.90
C GLU A 50 1.83 8.09 -1.23
N PHE A 51 1.37 8.23 0.02
CA PHE A 51 0.76 7.12 0.77
C PHE A 51 -0.55 6.63 0.14
N THR A 52 -1.43 7.56 -0.25
CA THR A 52 -2.76 7.25 -0.79
C THR A 52 -2.77 6.95 -2.29
N THR A 53 -1.69 7.25 -3.01
CA THR A 53 -1.55 6.94 -4.44
C THR A 53 -0.66 5.72 -4.72
N SER A 54 -0.48 4.86 -3.72
CA SER A 54 0.33 3.63 -3.81
C SER A 54 -0.07 2.69 -4.95
N TYR A 55 -1.32 2.73 -5.43
CA TYR A 55 -1.80 2.02 -6.63
C TYR A 55 -1.02 2.37 -7.91
N ARG A 56 -0.33 3.52 -7.94
CA ARG A 56 0.58 3.88 -9.06
C ARG A 56 1.86 3.03 -9.04
N ARG A 57 2.18 2.43 -7.89
CA ARG A 57 3.41 1.66 -7.64
C ARG A 57 3.15 0.17 -7.42
N PHE A 58 2.12 -0.19 -6.66
CA PHE A 58 1.71 -1.57 -6.35
C PHE A 58 0.79 -2.15 -7.42
N GLY A 59 0.75 -3.47 -7.53
CA GLY A 59 0.05 -4.19 -8.59
C GLY A 59 0.86 -4.26 -9.87
N VAL A 60 0.17 -4.28 -11.01
CA VAL A 60 0.76 -4.44 -12.35
C VAL A 60 0.58 -3.15 -13.14
N THR A 61 1.68 -2.53 -13.53
CA THR A 61 1.72 -1.24 -14.22
C THR A 61 2.52 -1.34 -15.51
N VAL A 62 1.91 -0.91 -16.63
CA VAL A 62 2.61 -0.73 -17.90
C VAL A 62 3.41 0.58 -17.83
N MET A 63 4.70 0.50 -18.12
CA MET A 63 5.64 1.61 -18.10
C MET A 63 5.67 2.32 -19.46
N HIS A 64 6.31 3.50 -19.50
CA HIS A 64 6.40 4.33 -20.71
C HIS A 64 7.12 3.64 -21.90
N ASP A 65 7.98 2.65 -21.61
CA ASP A 65 8.74 1.86 -22.59
C ASP A 65 8.04 0.53 -22.94
N ASN A 66 6.76 0.38 -22.59
CA ASN A 66 5.96 -0.85 -22.71
C ASN A 66 6.46 -2.04 -21.89
N SER A 67 7.46 -1.86 -21.02
CA SER A 67 7.75 -2.86 -19.99
C SER A 67 6.59 -2.92 -18.98
N VAL A 68 6.45 -4.06 -18.29
CA VAL A 68 5.47 -4.23 -17.22
C VAL A 68 6.21 -4.35 -15.91
N ARG A 69 5.97 -3.42 -14.99
CA ARG A 69 6.44 -3.49 -13.61
C ARG A 69 5.33 -4.07 -12.74
N CYS A 70 5.67 -5.11 -11.98
CA CYS A 70 4.82 -5.71 -10.98
C CYS A 70 5.41 -5.48 -9.60
N PHE A 71 4.60 -5.08 -8.62
CA PHE A 71 5.07 -4.79 -7.28
C PHE A 71 4.04 -5.19 -6.23
N GLU A 72 4.42 -6.11 -5.33
CA GLU A 72 3.49 -6.73 -4.39
C GLU A 72 4.00 -6.66 -2.95
N TRP A 73 3.09 -6.75 -1.98
CA TRP A 73 3.42 -6.92 -0.56
C TRP A 73 2.96 -8.28 -0.07
N ALA A 74 3.92 -9.17 0.16
CA ALA A 74 3.68 -10.55 0.60
C ALA A 74 4.80 -10.97 1.56
N PRO A 75 4.82 -10.44 2.80
CA PRO A 75 5.94 -10.67 3.73
C PRO A 75 6.12 -12.12 4.17
N GLY A 76 5.02 -12.88 4.20
CA GLY A 76 5.01 -14.30 4.53
C GLY A 76 5.30 -15.25 3.38
N ALA A 77 5.50 -14.73 2.15
CA ALA A 77 5.84 -15.56 1.00
C ALA A 77 7.32 -15.97 1.04
N GLU A 78 7.60 -17.21 0.68
CA GLU A 78 8.97 -17.70 0.45
C GLU A 78 9.45 -17.36 -0.97
N ALA A 79 8.53 -17.45 -1.94
CA ALA A 79 8.73 -17.06 -3.33
C ALA A 79 7.42 -16.50 -3.90
N LEU A 80 7.52 -15.72 -4.97
CA LEU A 80 6.40 -15.12 -5.68
C LEU A 80 6.70 -15.17 -7.19
N SER A 81 5.71 -15.42 -8.04
CA SER A 81 5.87 -15.46 -9.50
C SER A 81 4.62 -14.94 -10.17
N LEU A 82 4.75 -14.31 -11.34
CA LEU A 82 3.60 -13.90 -12.15
C LEU A 82 3.31 -14.98 -13.18
N VAL A 83 2.07 -15.47 -13.22
CA VAL A 83 1.62 -16.46 -14.21
C VAL A 83 0.41 -15.94 -14.96
N GLY A 84 0.20 -16.42 -16.17
CA GLY A 84 -0.97 -16.07 -16.96
C GLY A 84 -0.86 -16.53 -18.40
N ASP A 85 -1.78 -16.08 -19.23
CA ASP A 85 -1.81 -16.45 -20.65
C ASP A 85 -0.49 -16.07 -21.35
N PHE A 86 0.12 -14.94 -20.96
CA PHE A 86 1.36 -14.43 -21.54
C PHE A 86 2.58 -15.37 -21.40
N ASN A 87 2.58 -16.26 -20.41
CA ASN A 87 3.66 -17.21 -20.15
C ASN A 87 3.21 -18.67 -20.10
N ASN A 88 2.04 -18.97 -20.68
CA ASN A 88 1.43 -20.31 -20.67
C ASN A 88 1.29 -20.87 -19.24
N TRP A 89 0.96 -20.02 -18.27
CA TRP A 89 0.83 -20.39 -16.87
C TRP A 89 2.10 -21.02 -16.25
N ASN A 90 3.28 -20.69 -16.78
CA ASN A 90 4.56 -21.21 -16.29
C ASN A 90 5.03 -20.48 -15.02
N HIS A 91 4.94 -21.18 -13.89
CA HIS A 91 5.33 -20.70 -12.55
C HIS A 91 6.81 -20.38 -12.36
N GLU A 92 7.71 -20.89 -13.20
CA GLU A 92 9.16 -20.71 -13.02
C GLU A 92 9.72 -19.57 -13.87
N SER A 93 8.95 -19.10 -14.83
CA SER A 93 9.44 -18.20 -15.88
C SER A 93 9.61 -16.74 -15.45
N HIS A 94 8.79 -16.27 -14.50
CA HIS A 94 8.73 -14.86 -14.09
C HIS A 94 8.71 -14.70 -12.56
N PRO A 95 9.78 -15.13 -11.85
CA PRO A 95 9.87 -14.96 -10.41
C PRO A 95 10.10 -13.49 -10.03
N TYR A 96 9.48 -13.06 -8.94
CA TYR A 96 9.74 -11.75 -8.37
C TYR A 96 11.03 -11.78 -7.55
N ARG A 97 11.71 -10.64 -7.51
CA ARG A 97 12.80 -10.35 -6.58
C ARG A 97 12.23 -9.87 -5.26
N ARG A 98 12.59 -10.53 -4.15
CA ARG A 98 12.27 -10.07 -2.80
C ARG A 98 13.03 -8.79 -2.47
N LEU A 99 12.34 -7.84 -1.86
CA LEU A 99 12.86 -6.57 -1.37
C LEU A 99 12.67 -6.46 0.16
N GLU A 100 13.11 -5.34 0.72
CA GLU A 100 12.88 -5.05 2.14
C GLU A 100 11.39 -4.97 2.50
N TYR A 101 11.08 -5.16 3.79
CA TYR A 101 9.73 -5.09 4.34
C TYR A 101 8.72 -6.08 3.72
N GLY A 102 9.21 -7.16 3.11
CA GLY A 102 8.37 -8.19 2.49
C GLY A 102 7.73 -7.76 1.18
N LYS A 103 8.29 -6.74 0.53
CA LYS A 103 7.88 -6.29 -0.80
C LYS A 103 8.54 -7.16 -1.87
N TRP A 104 7.93 -7.24 -3.04
CA TRP A 104 8.38 -8.04 -4.17
C TRP A 104 8.29 -7.22 -5.44
N GLU A 105 9.27 -7.36 -6.33
CA GLU A 105 9.28 -6.64 -7.61
C GLU A 105 9.67 -7.55 -8.77
N LEU A 106 8.99 -7.38 -9.90
CA LEU A 106 9.31 -7.98 -11.18
C LEU A 106 9.19 -6.90 -12.27
N VAL A 107 10.12 -6.90 -13.22
CA VAL A 107 10.02 -6.08 -14.44
C VAL A 107 10.12 -7.00 -15.64
N ILE A 108 9.08 -7.01 -16.48
CA ILE A 108 9.02 -7.79 -17.71
C ILE A 108 9.33 -6.82 -18.87
N PRO A 109 10.40 -7.04 -19.65
CA PRO A 109 10.72 -6.15 -20.77
C PRO A 109 9.63 -6.20 -21.85
N PRO A 110 9.54 -5.17 -22.71
CA PRO A 110 8.69 -5.24 -23.90
C PRO A 110 9.07 -6.43 -24.78
N LYS A 111 8.12 -6.87 -25.61
CA LYS A 111 8.37 -7.87 -26.66
C LYS A 111 9.43 -7.34 -27.65
N PRO A 112 10.09 -8.20 -28.45
CA PRO A 112 11.11 -7.76 -29.43
C PRO A 112 10.61 -6.72 -30.45
N ASP A 113 9.30 -6.67 -30.69
CA ASP A 113 8.64 -5.68 -31.55
C ASP A 113 8.30 -4.35 -30.82
N GLY A 114 8.65 -4.23 -29.54
CA GLY A 114 8.39 -3.06 -28.70
C GLY A 114 7.00 -3.04 -28.06
N SER A 115 6.15 -4.05 -28.29
CA SER A 115 4.81 -4.11 -27.70
C SER A 115 4.81 -4.62 -26.25
N CYS A 116 3.71 -4.37 -25.54
CA CYS A 116 3.53 -4.81 -24.16
C CYS A 116 3.57 -6.36 -24.06
N PRO A 117 4.33 -6.94 -23.11
CA PRO A 117 4.44 -8.39 -22.97
C PRO A 117 3.15 -9.06 -22.48
N ILE A 118 2.27 -8.31 -21.81
CA ILE A 118 0.97 -8.80 -21.32
C ILE A 118 -0.15 -8.12 -22.12
N GLU A 119 -0.96 -8.93 -22.79
CA GLU A 119 -2.02 -8.43 -23.67
C GLU A 119 -3.23 -7.94 -22.87
N HIS A 120 -3.85 -6.84 -23.33
CA HIS A 120 -5.05 -6.32 -22.69
C HIS A 120 -6.18 -7.36 -22.72
N GLY A 121 -6.82 -7.59 -21.57
CA GLY A 121 -7.90 -8.58 -21.42
C GLY A 121 -7.41 -10.02 -21.18
N SER A 122 -6.10 -10.27 -21.21
CA SER A 122 -5.54 -11.57 -20.83
C SER A 122 -5.61 -11.81 -19.32
N ILE A 123 -5.59 -13.08 -18.92
CA ILE A 123 -5.68 -13.49 -17.52
C ILE A 123 -4.27 -13.57 -16.92
N ILE A 124 -4.14 -13.03 -15.71
CA ILE A 124 -2.94 -13.14 -14.89
C ILE A 124 -3.28 -13.58 -13.47
N LYS A 125 -2.30 -14.13 -12.76
CA LYS A 125 -2.35 -14.48 -11.35
C LYS A 125 -0.97 -14.33 -10.73
N VAL A 126 -0.96 -13.92 -9.47
CA VAL A 126 0.19 -13.93 -8.57
C VAL A 126 0.04 -15.12 -7.63
#